data_AF-A0A4Q3BIP9-F1
#
_entry.id   AF-A0A4Q3BIP9-F1
#
_cell.length_a   1.000
_cell.length_b   1.000
_cell.length_c   1.000
_cell.angle_alpha   90.00
_cell.angle_beta   90.00
_cell.angle_gamma   90.00
#
_symmetry.space_group_name_H-M   'P 1'
#
loop_
_entity.id
_entity.type
_entity.pdbx_description
1 polymer ?
#
loop_
_entity_poly.entity_id
_entity_poly.type
_entity_poly.pdbx_seq_one_letter_code
_entity_poly.pdbx_strand_id
1 'polypeptide(L)' 'MAENKNMFDYTEDSIKSLDWREHIRLRPGMYIGKLGDGSAPDDGIYVLIKEVIDNCIDEHTMGYGKQVEINI' A
#
# COMPACT_ATOMS: atom_id res chain seq x y z
N MET A 1 -13.94 31.29 31.35
CA MET A 1 -14.02 31.93 30.02
C MET A 1 -13.68 30.84 29.02
N ALA A 2 -14.65 30.43 28.19
CA ALA A 2 -14.43 29.36 27.23
C ALA A 2 -13.45 29.86 26.16
N GLU A 3 -12.33 29.15 25.99
CA GLU A 3 -11.36 29.44 24.93
C GLU A 3 -12.04 29.23 23.58
N ASN A 4 -12.25 30.32 22.84
CA ASN A 4 -12.63 30.28 21.43
C ASN A 4 -11.46 29.70 20.65
N LYS A 5 -11.46 28.38 20.48
CA LYS A 5 -10.54 27.66 19.59
C LYS A 5 -10.86 28.12 18.17
N ASN A 6 -10.00 28.98 17.59
CA ASN A 6 -10.14 29.51 16.24
C ASN A 6 -10.37 28.34 15.27
N MET A 7 -11.59 28.25 14.71
CA MET A 7 -12.05 27.08 13.95
C MET A 7 -11.53 27.04 12.51
N PHE A 8 -10.68 27.99 12.12
CA PHE A 8 -10.27 28.26 10.74
C PHE A 8 -8.79 28.65 10.60
N ASP A 9 -7.91 28.09 11.43
CA ASP A 9 -6.46 28.28 11.27
C ASP A 9 -5.93 27.33 10.19
N TYR A 10 -6.37 27.55 8.94
CA TYR A 10 -5.86 26.86 7.77
C TYR A 10 -4.79 27.73 7.13
N THR A 11 -3.55 27.49 7.55
CA THR A 11 -2.34 28.18 7.05
C THR A 11 -1.59 27.28 6.06
N GLU A 12 -0.55 27.80 5.43
CA GLU A 12 0.32 27.03 4.52
C GLU A 12 0.88 25.76 5.20
N ASP A 13 1.18 25.81 6.50
CA ASP A 13 1.65 24.66 7.30
C ASP A 13 0.62 23.53 7.40
N SER A 14 -0.65 23.80 7.11
CA SER A 14 -1.71 22.78 7.07
C SER A 14 -1.61 21.87 5.83
N ILE A 15 -0.88 22.30 4.80
CA ILE A 15 -0.64 21.52 3.58
C ILE A 15 0.64 20.73 3.76
N LYS A 16 0.54 19.40 3.71
CA LYS A 16 1.68 18.50 3.83
C LYS A 16 1.89 17.74 2.54
N SER A 17 3.05 17.92 1.95
CA SER A 17 3.57 17.03 0.91
C SER A 17 4.32 15.89 1.58
N LEU A 18 3.87 14.66 1.35
CA LEU A 18 4.52 13.46 1.87
C LEU A 18 5.50 12.93 0.83
N ASP A 19 6.61 12.34 1.30
CA ASP A 19 7.41 11.48 0.44
C ASP A 19 6.56 10.30 -0.04
N TRP A 20 6.83 9.82 -1.26
CA TRP A 20 6.03 8.76 -1.87
C TRP A 20 6.00 7.47 -1.02
N ARG A 21 7.11 7.13 -0.33
CA ARG A 21 7.15 5.95 0.55
C ARG A 21 6.29 6.16 1.79
N GLU A 22 6.32 7.37 2.34
CA GLU A 22 5.52 7.74 3.50
C GLU A 22 4.03 7.70 3.15
N HIS A 23 3.65 8.22 1.98
CA HIS A 23 2.27 8.18 1.50
C HIS A 23 1.73 6.75 1.37
N ILE A 24 2.50 5.85 0.74
CA ILE A 24 2.11 4.43 0.59
C ILE A 24 1.90 3.76 1.95
N ARG A 25 2.78 4.03 2.92
CA ARG A 25 2.68 3.44 4.27
C ARG A 25 1.55 4.04 5.09
N LEU A 26 1.24 5.31 4.89
CA LEU A 26 0.15 6.01 5.60
C LEU A 26 -1.23 5.65 5.04
N ARG A 27 -1.30 5.32 3.75
CA ARG A 27 -2.52 4.98 3.02
C ARG A 27 -2.36 3.67 2.22
N PRO A 28 -2.03 2.54 2.87
CA PRO A 28 -1.82 1.27 2.18
C PRO A 28 -3.09 0.78 1.48
N GLY A 29 -4.26 1.17 2.00
CA GLY A 29 -5.58 0.93 1.40
C GLY A 29 -5.67 1.27 -0.08
N MET A 30 -5.01 2.34 -0.50
CA MET A 30 -5.01 2.80 -1.89
C MET A 30 -4.20 1.89 -2.83
N TYR A 31 -3.24 1.12 -2.30
CA TYR A 31 -2.29 0.35 -3.09
C TYR A 31 -2.55 -1.16 -3.00
N ILE A 32 -2.87 -1.67 -1.81
CA ILE A 32 -3.03 -3.11 -1.56
C ILE A 32 -4.44 -3.48 -1.08
N GLY A 33 -5.37 -2.52 -1.04
CA GLY A 33 -6.72 -2.75 -0.53
C GLY A 33 -6.76 -2.90 0.99
N LYS A 34 -7.72 -3.68 1.50
CA LYS A 34 -7.99 -3.81 2.94
C LYS A 34 -6.78 -4.40 3.67
N LEU A 35 -6.33 -3.75 4.74
CA LEU A 35 -5.35 -4.37 5.64
C LEU A 35 -6.01 -5.53 6.38
N GLY A 36 -5.26 -6.62 6.55
CA GLY A 36 -5.69 -7.77 7.31
C GLY A 36 -4.54 -8.74 7.54
N ASP A 37 -4.83 -9.78 8.31
CA ASP A 37 -3.89 -10.82 8.75
C ASP A 37 -3.93 -12.06 7.84
N GLY A 38 -4.72 -12.03 6.76
CA GLY A 38 -4.93 -13.16 5.87
C GLY A 38 -6.08 -14.07 6.32
N SER A 39 -6.85 -13.68 7.34
CA SER A 39 -8.07 -14.41 7.71
C SER A 39 -9.18 -14.23 6.67
N ALA A 40 -9.17 -13.14 5.91
CA ALA A 40 -10.15 -12.87 4.87
C ALA A 40 -9.49 -12.88 3.47
N PRO A 41 -10.16 -13.43 2.45
CA PRO A 41 -9.59 -13.56 1.10
C PRO A 41 -9.38 -12.21 0.39
N ASP A 42 -10.04 -11.14 0.87
CA ASP A 42 -9.88 -9.77 0.39
C ASP A 42 -8.76 -8.98 1.09
N ASP A 43 -8.01 -9.64 2.00
CA ASP A 43 -6.90 -9.00 2.70
C ASP A 43 -5.71 -8.71 1.76
N GLY A 44 -5.15 -7.51 1.91
CA GLY A 44 -4.07 -6.98 1.08
C GLY A 44 -2.77 -7.77 1.16
N ILE A 45 -2.61 -8.64 2.17
CA ILE A 45 -1.48 -9.59 2.21
C ILE A 45 -1.47 -10.50 0.99
N TYR A 46 -2.64 -10.91 0.50
CA TYR A 46 -2.75 -11.72 -0.71
C TYR A 46 -2.46 -10.90 -1.97
N VAL A 47 -2.74 -9.60 -1.97
CA VAL A 47 -2.34 -8.70 -3.07
C VAL A 47 -0.82 -8.62 -3.12
N LEU A 48 -0.16 -8.39 -1.98
CA LEU A 48 1.31 -8.34 -1.91
C LEU A 48 1.97 -9.62 -2.44
N ILE A 49 1.46 -10.79 -2.08
CA ILE A 49 1.97 -12.08 -2.58
C ILE A 49 1.72 -12.20 -4.10
N LYS A 50 0.52 -11.84 -4.57
CA LYS A 50 0.19 -11.87 -6.01
C LYS A 50 1.12 -10.99 -6.82
N GLU A 51 1.40 -9.76 -6.39
CA GLU A 51 2.33 -8.86 -7.09
C GLU A 51 3.73 -9.48 -7.27
N VAL A 52 4.23 -10.22 -6.27
CA VAL A 52 5.53 -10.92 -6.41
C VAL A 52 5.43 -12.05 -7.43
N ILE A 53 4.36 -12.84 -7.36
CA ILE A 53 4.13 -13.95 -8.30
C ILE A 53 3.94 -13.43 -9.73
N ASP A 54 3.18 -12.35 -9.91
CA ASP A 54 2.90 -11.73 -11.20
C ASP A 54 4.20 -11.23 -11.85
N ASN A 55 5.09 -10.59 -11.07
CA ASN A 55 6.42 -10.22 -11.54
C ASN A 55 7.25 -11.44 -11.98
N CYS A 56 7.18 -12.57 -11.26
CA CYS A 56 7.84 -13.81 -11.68
C CYS A 56 7.25 -14.38 -12.98
N ILE A 57 5.93 -14.28 -13.17
CA ILE A 57 5.24 -14.71 -14.39
C ILE A 57 5.64 -13.81 -15.57
N ASP A 58 5.74 -12.51 -15.35
CA ASP A 58 6.18 -11.55 -16.37
C ASP A 58 7.60 -11.88 -16.85
N GLU A 59 8.54 -12.13 -15.94
CA GLU A 59 9.90 -12.56 -16.30
C GLU A 59 9.92 -13.88 -17.08
N HIS A 60 9.13 -14.87 -16.63
CA HIS A 60 9.00 -16.15 -17.32
C HIS A 60 8.43 -15.97 -18.74
N THR A 61 7.43 -15.10 -18.88
CA THR A 61 6.78 -14.78 -20.17
C THR A 61 7.73 -14.05 -21.12
N MET A 62 8.64 -13.24 -20.59
CA MET A 62 9.73 -12.62 -21.36
C MET A 62 10.84 -13.62 -21.76
N GLY A 63 10.75 -14.88 -21.33
CA GLY A 63 11.71 -15.94 -21.63
C GLY A 63 12.89 -16.01 -20.65
N TYR A 64 12.87 -15.20 -19.59
CA TYR A 64 13.89 -15.19 -18.54
C TYR A 64 13.39 -16.00 -17.35
N GLY A 65 13.71 -17.29 -17.34
CA GLY A 65 13.29 -18.23 -16.29
C GLY A 65 12.51 -19.39 -16.87
N LYS A 66 12.67 -20.58 -16.29
CA LYS A 66 12.04 -21.82 -16.80
C LYS A 66 11.03 -22.43 -15.84
N GLN A 67 11.09 -22.03 -14.58
CA GLN A 67 10.29 -22.57 -13.49
C GLN A 67 10.14 -21.50 -12.42
N VAL A 68 8.91 -21.35 -11.90
CA VAL A 68 8.61 -20.56 -10.71
C VAL A 68 8.29 -21.54 -9.59
N GLU A 69 9.02 -21.45 -8.47
CA GLU A 69 8.85 -22.31 -7.30
C GLU A 69 8.35 -21.48 -6.13
N ILE A 70 7.28 -21.94 -5.47
CA ILE A 70 6.66 -21.26 -4.33
C ILE A 70 6.73 -22.19 -3.13
N ASN A 71 7.32 -21.70 -2.03
CA ASN A 71 7.41 -22.39 -0.75
C ASN A 71 6.82 -21.48 0.34
N ILE A 72 5.96 -22.04 1.20
CA ILE A 72 5.25 -21.33 2.27
C ILE A 72 5.67 -21.90 3.62
#